data_AF-A0A1Y3YQR3-F1
#
_entry.id   AF-A0A1Y3YQR3-F1
#
_cell.length_a   1.000
_cell.length_b   1.000
_cell.length_c   1.000
_cell.angle_alpha   90.00
_cell.angle_beta   90.00
_cell.angle_gamma   90.00
#
_symmetry.space_group_name_H-M   'P 1'
#
loop_
_entity.id
_entity.type
_entity.pdbx_description
1 polymer ?
#
loop_
_entity_poly.entity_id
_entity_poly.type
_entity_poly.pdbx_seq_one_letter_code
_entity_poly.pdbx_strand_id
1 'polypeptide(L)'
;MIKRWVYVALAFGLGMSAMSCENQKFNDVKVDVDRVHVDELSPEMIKVRDYVPEYAVIAHRGSTFWTPEETESAYRWAREIGADYLECDMQVSKDGVVLALHDDNLKRTTNIETVFGETLPREIRKNYYMKIGYSETEAEEKVKADEANFVPNLPAYYTYEELLMLDAGSWFNNENLEEALPGLAKEKQYISTLEDLIMYSKGYRLIRDRNQPGMPRQYSIVGKTGETITSLSGTADIVKYDFGYEIDPVWEAGNKNIPGIYIEFKEPWLNPKGFEQIVYDVLANTQDMNIIEKPEPEDTPFYINNGTINVGNTNGKVILQTFSLESLVRVAEVFQGKVPMCFLLWKGTGATDLTYDDPLGYASFINLGVKYKAHFIGPCIAGAPNDYPELDQPWQDYLIHRAKMKNHPYTFDTYDQMAKYFGQYNFGVADGMFNPPYLDALFTNHSDMSINYMITHGWRKSPASQTLVDAREVLRKLGYLDNN
;
A
#
# COMPACT_ATOMS: atom_id res chain seq x y z
N MET A 1 32.77 67.73 -1.90
CA MET A 1 32.33 67.56 -0.50
C MET A 1 31.72 66.19 -0.35
N ILE A 2 32.49 65.27 0.23
CA ILE A 2 32.14 63.87 0.51
C ILE A 2 31.31 63.85 1.80
N LYS A 3 30.11 63.27 1.80
CA LYS A 3 29.36 62.99 3.03
C LYS A 3 29.16 61.48 3.19
N ARG A 4 29.91 60.93 4.14
CA ARG A 4 29.78 59.61 4.76
C ARG A 4 28.41 59.50 5.45
N TRP A 5 27.71 58.41 5.23
CA TRP A 5 26.66 57.93 6.14
C TRP A 5 27.23 56.80 6.99
N VAL A 6 27.24 57.02 8.30
CA VAL A 6 27.63 56.06 9.33
C VAL A 6 26.37 55.27 9.70
N TYR A 7 26.38 53.96 9.46
CA TYR A 7 25.39 53.05 10.05
C TYR A 7 25.82 52.73 11.48
N VAL A 8 24.99 53.13 12.44
CA VAL A 8 25.09 52.72 13.85
C VAL A 8 24.45 51.33 13.95
N ALA A 9 25.27 50.30 14.14
CA ALA A 9 24.81 48.96 14.48
C ALA A 9 24.48 48.91 15.99
N LEU A 10 23.20 48.73 16.31
CA LEU A 10 22.73 48.38 17.64
C LEU A 10 22.89 46.87 17.82
N ALA A 11 23.91 46.47 18.57
CA ALA A 11 24.12 45.09 18.99
C ALA A 11 23.10 44.73 20.09
N PHE A 12 22.04 44.02 19.72
CA PHE A 12 21.25 43.23 20.67
C PHE A 12 21.94 41.88 20.85
N GLY A 13 22.61 41.72 21.99
CA GLY A 13 23.15 40.44 22.43
C GLY A 13 22.02 39.48 22.79
N LEU A 14 21.65 38.62 21.86
CA LEU A 14 20.96 37.37 22.16
C LEU A 14 22.02 36.36 22.57
N GLY A 15 22.04 36.03 23.86
CA GLY A 15 22.78 34.88 24.38
C GLY A 15 22.21 33.61 23.78
N MET A 16 22.80 33.14 22.68
CA MET A 16 22.67 31.76 22.25
C MET A 16 23.38 30.90 23.30
N SER A 17 22.61 30.29 24.19
CA SER A 17 23.05 29.05 24.84
C SER A 17 23.15 27.99 23.75
N ALA A 18 24.34 27.86 23.16
CA ALA A 18 24.71 26.66 22.45
C ALA A 18 24.69 25.51 23.45
N MET A 19 23.57 24.78 23.53
CA MET A 19 23.59 23.43 24.08
C MET A 19 24.47 22.63 23.12
N SER A 20 25.69 22.36 23.56
CA SER A 20 26.58 21.39 22.96
C SER A 20 25.80 20.09 22.75
N CYS A 21 25.62 19.66 21.50
CA CYS A 21 25.41 18.25 21.20
C CYS A 21 26.67 17.51 21.66
N GLU A 22 26.74 17.14 22.93
CA GLU A 22 27.61 16.07 23.34
C GLU A 22 27.16 14.81 22.58
N ASN A 23 28.10 14.14 21.94
CA ASN A 23 27.93 12.79 21.42
C ASN A 23 27.50 11.88 22.58
N GLN A 24 26.19 11.78 22.82
CA GLN A 24 25.62 10.86 23.77
C GLN A 24 25.88 9.45 23.21
N LYS A 25 26.92 8.80 23.72
CA LYS A 25 27.23 7.43 23.33
C LYS A 25 26.16 6.53 23.91
N PHE A 26 25.29 6.01 23.04
CA PHE A 26 24.38 4.93 23.36
C PHE A 26 25.20 3.66 23.58
N ASN A 27 25.28 3.20 24.83
CA ASN A 27 26.11 2.06 25.22
C ASN A 27 25.27 0.90 25.76
N ASP A 28 24.04 1.18 26.22
CA ASP A 28 23.11 0.18 26.73
C ASP A 28 21.69 0.55 26.30
N VAL A 29 21.20 -0.14 25.26
CA VAL A 29 19.89 0.10 24.67
C VAL A 29 18.78 0.02 25.71
N LYS A 30 18.86 -0.88 26.71
CA LYS A 30 17.83 -1.01 27.75
C LYS A 30 17.70 0.22 28.64
N VAL A 31 18.80 0.96 28.82
CA VAL A 31 18.80 2.19 29.62
C VAL A 31 18.50 3.40 28.73
N ASP A 32 19.01 3.37 27.51
CA ASP A 32 19.01 4.52 26.63
C ASP A 32 17.65 4.74 25.95
N VAL A 33 16.86 3.70 25.72
CA VAL A 33 15.50 3.86 25.21
C VAL A 33 14.63 4.71 26.13
N ASP A 34 14.74 4.61 27.46
CA ASP A 34 13.95 5.44 28.37
C ASP A 34 14.41 6.91 28.42
N ARG A 35 15.61 7.21 27.93
CA ARG A 35 16.20 8.56 27.95
C ARG A 35 15.84 9.39 26.72
N VAL A 36 15.54 8.74 25.60
CA VAL A 36 15.20 9.44 24.37
C VAL A 36 13.76 9.97 24.44
N HIS A 37 13.59 11.17 23.90
CA HIS A 37 12.29 11.82 23.78
C HIS A 37 11.51 11.21 22.62
N VAL A 38 10.29 10.78 22.91
CA VAL A 38 9.29 10.41 21.91
C VAL A 38 8.04 11.25 22.12
N ASP A 39 7.51 11.81 21.04
CA ASP A 39 6.22 12.47 21.02
C ASP A 39 5.11 11.41 21.17
N GLU A 40 4.04 11.74 21.90
CA GLU A 40 2.89 10.84 22.05
C GLU A 40 1.75 11.26 21.11
N LEU A 41 1.00 10.28 20.61
CA LEU A 41 -0.25 10.53 19.89
C LEU A 41 -1.25 11.30 20.77
N SER A 42 -1.96 12.27 20.16
CA SER A 42 -3.07 12.95 20.83
C SER A 42 -4.25 12.00 21.06
N PRO A 43 -5.20 12.30 21.96
CA PRO A 43 -6.40 11.48 22.16
C PRO A 43 -7.21 11.24 20.87
N GLU A 44 -7.29 12.24 19.99
CA GLU A 44 -7.97 12.13 18.69
C GLU A 44 -7.24 11.17 17.75
N MET A 45 -5.91 11.22 17.72
CA MET A 45 -5.11 10.28 16.93
C MET A 45 -5.17 8.85 17.50
N ILE A 46 -5.19 8.70 18.82
CA ILE A 46 -5.37 7.39 19.48
C ILE A 46 -6.71 6.77 19.04
N LYS A 47 -7.78 7.56 18.94
CA LYS A 47 -9.07 7.09 18.44
C LYS A 47 -8.98 6.56 17.00
N VAL A 48 -8.29 7.28 16.11
CA VAL A 48 -8.12 6.85 14.71
C VAL A 48 -7.23 5.60 14.59
N ARG A 49 -6.14 5.53 15.38
CA ARG A 49 -5.28 4.34 15.52
C ARG A 49 -6.08 3.09 15.92
N ASP A 50 -7.13 3.26 16.73
CA ASP A 50 -7.94 2.17 17.25
C ASP A 50 -9.10 1.75 16.33
N TYR A 51 -9.21 2.36 15.14
CA TYR A 51 -10.09 1.85 14.08
C TYR A 51 -9.57 0.55 13.43
N VAL A 52 -8.36 0.12 13.74
CA VAL A 52 -7.74 -1.10 13.18
C VAL A 52 -7.81 -2.24 14.20
N PRO A 53 -8.27 -3.46 13.80
CA PRO A 53 -8.29 -4.62 14.69
C PRO A 53 -6.89 -4.97 15.20
N GLU A 54 -6.82 -5.44 16.45
CA GLU A 54 -5.59 -5.97 17.05
C GLU A 54 -5.14 -7.25 16.29
N TYR A 55 -3.86 -7.31 15.96
CA TYR A 55 -3.20 -8.37 15.21
C TYR A 55 -3.78 -8.61 13.81
N ALA A 56 -4.15 -7.54 13.11
CA ALA A 56 -4.65 -7.65 11.74
C ALA A 56 -3.63 -8.38 10.84
N VAL A 57 -4.10 -9.36 10.06
CA VAL A 57 -3.32 -9.99 9.00
C VAL A 57 -3.52 -9.20 7.72
N ILE A 58 -2.46 -8.55 7.25
CA ILE A 58 -2.46 -7.71 6.06
C ILE A 58 -1.87 -8.50 4.91
N ALA A 59 -2.68 -8.73 3.88
CA ALA A 59 -2.30 -9.49 2.71
C ALA A 59 -1.44 -8.62 1.79
N HIS A 60 -0.12 -8.74 1.91
CA HIS A 60 0.86 -7.93 1.18
C HIS A 60 0.69 -8.17 -0.32
N ARG A 61 0.30 -7.11 -1.05
CA ARG A 61 -0.06 -7.11 -2.48
C ARG A 61 -1.17 -8.10 -2.84
N GLY A 62 -2.06 -8.36 -1.89
CA GLY A 62 -3.00 -9.48 -1.90
C GLY A 62 -2.32 -10.81 -1.59
N SER A 63 -1.44 -11.27 -2.47
CA SER A 63 -0.59 -12.44 -2.24
C SER A 63 0.47 -12.47 -3.32
N THR A 64 1.73 -12.61 -2.94
CA THR A 64 2.84 -12.81 -3.87
C THR A 64 3.29 -14.27 -3.95
N PHE A 65 2.78 -15.13 -3.05
CA PHE A 65 3.12 -16.56 -3.02
C PHE A 65 2.11 -17.43 -3.80
N TRP A 66 0.81 -17.20 -3.60
CA TRP A 66 -0.22 -18.06 -4.22
C TRP A 66 -0.67 -17.62 -5.60
N THR A 67 -0.38 -16.38 -5.99
CA THR A 67 -0.96 -15.70 -7.16
C THR A 67 -0.06 -14.53 -7.59
N PRO A 68 -0.16 -14.02 -8.84
CA PRO A 68 0.53 -12.81 -9.27
C PRO A 68 0.09 -11.60 -8.46
N GLU A 69 1.05 -10.89 -7.87
CA GLU A 69 0.84 -9.74 -6.99
C GLU A 69 -0.03 -8.64 -7.62
N GLU A 70 -0.85 -7.99 -6.81
CA GLU A 70 -1.68 -6.82 -7.19
C GLU A 70 -2.68 -7.05 -8.35
N THR A 71 -3.03 -8.30 -8.60
CA THR A 71 -4.04 -8.69 -9.59
C THR A 71 -5.37 -9.05 -8.96
N GLU A 72 -6.41 -9.17 -9.80
CA GLU A 72 -7.72 -9.73 -9.40
C GLU A 72 -7.56 -11.07 -8.66
N SER A 73 -6.67 -11.95 -9.14
CA SER A 73 -6.45 -13.26 -8.53
C SER A 73 -5.90 -13.16 -7.11
N ALA A 74 -4.94 -12.28 -6.88
CA ALA A 74 -4.34 -12.07 -5.56
C ALA A 74 -5.33 -11.50 -4.54
N TYR A 75 -6.07 -10.46 -4.93
CA TYR A 75 -7.02 -9.83 -4.02
C TYR A 75 -8.22 -10.72 -3.69
N ARG A 76 -8.74 -11.45 -4.68
CA ARG A 76 -9.84 -12.41 -4.43
C ARG A 76 -9.35 -13.56 -3.56
N TRP A 77 -8.17 -14.11 -3.82
CA TRP A 77 -7.59 -15.17 -2.98
C TRP A 77 -7.42 -14.72 -1.52
N ALA A 78 -6.84 -13.53 -1.31
CA ALA A 78 -6.62 -12.94 0.01
C ALA A 78 -7.92 -12.66 0.79
N ARG A 79 -8.97 -12.20 0.09
CA ARG A 79 -10.30 -12.02 0.68
C ARG A 79 -10.89 -13.36 1.13
N GLU A 80 -10.80 -14.39 0.30
CA GLU A 80 -11.40 -15.69 0.58
C GLU A 80 -10.63 -16.50 1.63
N ILE A 81 -9.30 -16.34 1.74
CA ILE A 81 -8.51 -16.97 2.81
C ILE A 81 -8.79 -16.34 4.19
N GLY A 82 -9.32 -15.11 4.21
CA GLY A 82 -9.76 -14.41 5.42
C GLY A 82 -8.76 -13.41 5.97
N ALA A 83 -7.94 -12.79 5.12
CA ALA A 83 -7.12 -11.66 5.52
C ALA A 83 -8.00 -10.48 5.99
N ASP A 84 -7.47 -9.69 6.93
CA ASP A 84 -8.18 -8.55 7.51
C ASP A 84 -8.09 -7.32 6.60
N TYR A 85 -7.00 -7.21 5.85
CA TYR A 85 -6.73 -6.14 4.88
C TYR A 85 -6.13 -6.67 3.58
N LEU A 86 -6.45 -5.98 2.48
CA LEU A 86 -5.80 -6.15 1.18
C LEU A 86 -4.87 -4.97 0.92
N GLU A 87 -3.58 -5.25 0.69
CA GLU A 87 -2.57 -4.20 0.51
C GLU A 87 -2.29 -3.90 -0.97
N CYS A 88 -2.02 -2.64 -1.33
CA CYS A 88 -1.53 -2.27 -2.64
C CYS A 88 -0.56 -1.08 -2.63
N ASP A 89 0.30 -1.04 -3.63
CA ASP A 89 1.22 0.04 -3.96
C ASP A 89 0.63 0.95 -5.04
N MET A 90 0.55 2.26 -4.80
CA MET A 90 -0.14 3.15 -5.72
C MET A 90 0.79 3.95 -6.64
N GLN A 91 0.51 3.86 -7.94
CA GLN A 91 1.03 4.75 -8.97
C GLN A 91 -0.10 5.27 -9.87
N VAL A 92 0.21 6.04 -10.91
CA VAL A 92 -0.81 6.61 -11.82
C VAL A 92 -0.45 6.41 -13.29
N SER A 93 -1.46 6.18 -14.12
CA SER A 93 -1.34 6.23 -15.58
C SER A 93 -1.18 7.66 -16.09
N LYS A 94 -0.82 7.81 -17.37
CA LYS A 94 -0.75 9.12 -18.06
C LYS A 94 -2.03 9.93 -17.91
N ASP A 95 -3.18 9.27 -17.98
CA ASP A 95 -4.52 9.85 -18.01
C ASP A 95 -5.24 9.82 -16.65
N GLY A 96 -4.49 9.65 -15.56
CA GLY A 96 -4.98 9.89 -14.20
C GLY A 96 -5.65 8.71 -13.50
N VAL A 97 -5.55 7.49 -14.04
CA VAL A 97 -6.07 6.28 -13.39
C VAL A 97 -5.07 5.82 -12.33
N VAL A 98 -5.52 5.68 -11.08
CA VAL A 98 -4.70 5.17 -9.97
C VAL A 98 -4.57 3.65 -10.10
N LEU A 99 -3.33 3.17 -10.13
CA LEU A 99 -2.93 1.78 -10.39
C LEU A 99 -2.38 1.15 -9.11
N ALA A 100 -2.64 -0.14 -8.93
CA ALA A 100 -1.89 -1.01 -8.02
C ALA A 100 -0.64 -1.52 -8.78
N LEU A 101 0.53 -0.97 -8.43
CA LEU A 101 1.83 -1.29 -9.03
C LEU A 101 2.99 -0.96 -8.08
N HIS A 102 3.65 -2.00 -7.58
CA HIS A 102 4.81 -1.90 -6.68
C HIS A 102 6.06 -1.28 -7.32
N ASP A 103 6.50 -1.80 -8.46
CA ASP A 103 7.78 -1.42 -9.06
C ASP A 103 7.68 -0.08 -9.79
N ASP A 104 8.77 0.69 -9.82
CA ASP A 104 8.86 1.94 -10.59
C ASP A 104 8.58 1.75 -12.10
N ASN A 105 8.68 0.51 -12.61
CA ASN A 105 8.48 0.18 -14.02
C ASN A 105 7.68 -1.13 -14.20
N LEU A 106 7.15 -1.31 -15.41
CA LEU A 106 6.23 -2.39 -15.76
C LEU A 106 6.90 -3.72 -16.14
N LYS A 107 8.24 -3.83 -16.12
CA LYS A 107 8.94 -4.94 -16.78
C LYS A 107 8.82 -6.29 -16.06
N ARG A 108 8.90 -6.28 -14.72
CA ARG A 108 8.92 -7.53 -13.93
C ARG A 108 7.56 -8.23 -13.94
N THR A 109 6.50 -7.45 -13.71
CA THR A 109 5.15 -7.98 -13.47
C THR A 109 4.24 -7.90 -14.69
N THR A 110 4.77 -7.52 -15.87
CA THR A 110 3.99 -7.49 -17.11
C THR A 110 4.78 -7.93 -18.34
N ASN A 111 4.11 -8.06 -19.48
CA ASN A 111 4.74 -8.32 -20.78
C ASN A 111 5.03 -7.05 -21.62
N ILE A 112 5.19 -5.88 -20.97
CA ILE A 112 5.39 -4.56 -21.62
C ILE A 112 6.45 -4.57 -22.72
N GLU A 113 7.59 -5.23 -22.50
CA GLU A 113 8.71 -5.24 -23.44
C GLU A 113 8.35 -5.97 -24.74
N THR A 114 7.44 -6.95 -24.67
CA THR A 114 6.94 -7.67 -25.85
C THR A 114 5.79 -6.93 -26.53
N VAL A 115 4.95 -6.22 -25.77
CA VAL A 115 3.76 -5.54 -26.31
C VAL A 115 4.09 -4.20 -26.98
N PHE A 116 4.93 -3.36 -26.34
CA PHE A 116 5.25 -2.02 -26.84
C PHE A 116 6.75 -1.80 -27.12
N GLY A 117 7.65 -2.60 -26.55
CA GLY A 117 9.09 -2.40 -26.72
C GLY A 117 9.55 -1.03 -26.20
N GLU A 118 10.47 -0.38 -26.91
CA GLU A 118 11.08 0.89 -26.48
C GLU A 118 10.46 2.15 -27.10
N THR A 119 9.49 2.02 -28.01
CA THR A 119 8.90 3.15 -28.74
C THR A 119 7.47 3.43 -28.30
N LEU A 120 7.05 4.69 -28.43
CA LEU A 120 5.67 5.08 -28.19
C LEU A 120 4.75 4.35 -29.19
N PRO A 121 3.65 3.71 -28.74
CA PRO A 121 2.72 3.01 -29.63
C PRO A 121 1.84 4.01 -30.41
N ARG A 122 2.43 4.60 -31.47
CA ARG A 122 1.90 5.79 -32.17
C ARG A 122 0.44 5.70 -32.58
N GLU A 123 0.09 4.64 -33.31
CA GLU A 123 -1.26 4.47 -33.85
C GLU A 123 -2.29 4.23 -32.74
N ILE A 124 -1.91 3.49 -31.70
CA ILE A 124 -2.76 3.25 -30.53
C ILE A 124 -3.02 4.57 -29.80
N ARG A 125 -1.96 5.34 -29.53
CA ARG A 125 -2.04 6.65 -28.87
C ARG A 125 -2.88 7.65 -29.67
N LYS A 126 -2.70 7.70 -30.99
CA LYS A 126 -3.48 8.58 -31.88
C LYS A 126 -4.98 8.23 -31.82
N ASN A 127 -5.30 6.93 -31.94
CA ASN A 127 -6.67 6.44 -31.85
C ASN A 127 -7.29 6.74 -30.48
N TYR A 128 -6.53 6.59 -29.40
CA TYR A 128 -6.96 6.97 -28.05
C TYR A 128 -7.33 8.47 -27.97
N TYR A 129 -6.47 9.37 -28.46
CA TYR A 129 -6.77 10.80 -28.44
C TYR A 129 -8.05 11.14 -29.23
N MET A 130 -8.24 10.49 -30.37
CA MET A 130 -9.47 10.65 -31.15
C MET A 130 -10.71 10.14 -30.39
N LYS A 131 -10.61 9.02 -29.66
CA LYS A 131 -11.71 8.49 -28.82
C LYS A 131 -12.11 9.47 -27.72
N ILE A 132 -11.17 10.20 -27.13
CA ILE A 132 -11.45 11.17 -26.07
C ILE A 132 -11.82 12.57 -26.61
N GLY A 133 -12.07 12.68 -27.91
CA GLY A 133 -12.69 13.84 -28.53
C GLY A 133 -11.73 14.84 -29.18
N TYR A 134 -10.46 14.48 -29.41
CA TYR A 134 -9.56 15.28 -30.25
C TYR A 134 -9.84 15.05 -31.74
N SER A 135 -9.72 16.10 -32.55
CA SER A 135 -9.66 15.94 -34.01
C SER A 135 -8.41 15.16 -34.41
N GLU A 136 -8.39 14.60 -35.62
CA GLU A 136 -7.24 13.83 -36.09
C GLU A 136 -5.93 14.67 -36.11
N THR A 137 -6.02 15.96 -36.46
CA THR A 137 -4.87 16.87 -36.46
C THR A 137 -4.36 17.14 -35.05
N GLU A 138 -5.25 17.44 -34.10
CA GLU A 138 -4.87 17.64 -32.70
C GLU A 138 -4.30 16.36 -32.07
N ALA A 139 -4.88 15.19 -32.38
CA ALA A 139 -4.38 13.90 -31.93
C ALA A 139 -2.95 13.66 -32.43
N GLU A 140 -2.67 13.96 -33.70
CA GLU A 140 -1.33 13.86 -34.29
C GLU A 140 -0.32 14.80 -33.61
N GLU A 141 -0.73 16.03 -33.28
CA GLU A 141 0.10 16.99 -32.55
C GLU A 141 0.42 16.51 -31.12
N LYS A 142 -0.57 15.96 -30.42
CA LYS A 142 -0.37 15.38 -29.10
C LYS A 142 0.56 14.18 -29.11
N VAL A 143 0.40 13.28 -30.08
CA VAL A 143 1.28 12.11 -30.22
C VAL A 143 2.73 12.56 -30.45
N LYS A 144 2.97 13.59 -31.27
CA LYS A 144 4.32 14.16 -31.45
C LYS A 144 4.90 14.73 -30.16
N ALA A 145 4.08 15.41 -29.36
CA ALA A 145 4.50 15.95 -28.07
C ALA A 145 4.85 14.83 -27.09
N ASP A 146 4.02 13.78 -27.03
CA ASP A 146 4.28 12.60 -26.19
C ASP A 146 5.56 11.87 -26.61
N GLU A 147 5.77 11.68 -27.92
CA GLU A 147 6.92 10.99 -28.48
C GLU A 147 8.24 11.71 -28.16
N ALA A 148 8.23 13.05 -28.15
CA ALA A 148 9.41 13.85 -27.81
C ALA A 148 9.87 13.72 -26.35
N ASN A 149 8.98 13.30 -25.44
CA ASN A 149 9.26 13.15 -24.02
C ASN A 149 9.18 11.67 -23.55
N PHE A 150 8.92 10.72 -24.45
CA PHE A 150 8.57 9.36 -24.06
C PHE A 150 9.71 8.62 -23.36
N VAL A 151 9.41 8.02 -22.22
CA VAL A 151 10.29 7.08 -21.52
C VAL A 151 9.57 5.74 -21.44
N PRO A 152 10.13 4.65 -22.02
CA PRO A 152 9.45 3.36 -22.07
C PRO A 152 9.36 2.73 -20.67
N ASN A 153 8.38 1.84 -20.52
CA ASN A 153 8.13 0.98 -19.37
C ASN A 153 7.72 1.67 -18.05
N LEU A 154 7.65 2.99 -17.99
CA LEU A 154 7.15 3.72 -16.82
C LEU A 154 5.63 3.94 -16.94
N PRO A 155 4.82 3.58 -15.94
CA PRO A 155 3.35 3.62 -16.02
C PRO A 155 2.79 5.01 -16.38
N ALA A 156 3.41 6.08 -15.87
CA ALA A 156 3.00 7.46 -16.11
C ALA A 156 3.06 7.91 -17.59
N TYR A 157 3.70 7.13 -18.47
CA TYR A 157 3.81 7.41 -19.92
C TYR A 157 2.79 6.67 -20.77
N TYR A 158 2.00 5.78 -20.18
CA TYR A 158 0.97 5.01 -20.85
C TYR A 158 -0.41 5.42 -20.35
N THR A 159 -1.35 5.52 -21.27
CA THR A 159 -2.78 5.66 -20.96
C THR A 159 -3.29 4.36 -20.35
N TYR A 160 -4.38 4.40 -19.58
CA TYR A 160 -4.94 3.17 -19.04
C TYR A 160 -5.39 2.20 -20.15
N GLU A 161 -5.87 2.70 -21.29
CA GLU A 161 -6.22 1.86 -22.45
C GLU A 161 -5.00 1.08 -23.00
N GLU A 162 -3.81 1.67 -23.00
CA GLU A 162 -2.56 0.98 -23.37
C GLU A 162 -2.17 -0.05 -22.31
N LEU A 163 -2.29 0.30 -21.02
CA LEU A 163 -1.99 -0.61 -19.92
C LEU A 163 -2.90 -1.85 -19.90
N LEU A 164 -4.16 -1.71 -20.32
CA LEU A 164 -5.09 -2.85 -20.49
C LEU A 164 -4.64 -3.87 -21.55
N MET A 165 -3.72 -3.51 -22.43
CA MET A 165 -3.17 -4.43 -23.42
C MET A 165 -2.16 -5.40 -22.79
N LEU A 166 -1.58 -5.05 -21.66
CA LEU A 166 -0.57 -5.85 -20.97
C LEU A 166 -1.19 -7.05 -20.26
N ASP A 167 -0.41 -8.11 -20.13
CA ASP A 167 -0.68 -9.27 -19.27
C ASP A 167 0.12 -9.11 -17.98
N ALA A 168 -0.58 -9.04 -16.85
CA ALA A 168 0.00 -8.87 -15.52
C ALA A 168 0.08 -10.18 -14.71
N GLY A 169 -0.20 -11.34 -15.33
CA GLY A 169 -0.33 -12.62 -14.62
C GLY A 169 0.62 -13.71 -15.08
N SER A 170 0.94 -13.79 -16.38
CA SER A 170 1.72 -14.92 -16.90
C SER A 170 3.16 -15.00 -16.37
N TRP A 171 3.75 -13.88 -15.94
CA TRP A 171 5.10 -13.85 -15.35
C TRP A 171 5.19 -14.78 -14.12
N PHE A 172 4.13 -14.83 -13.31
CA PHE A 172 4.09 -15.64 -12.09
C PHE A 172 4.31 -17.12 -12.37
N ASN A 173 3.68 -17.67 -13.43
CA ASN A 173 3.85 -19.06 -13.81
C ASN A 173 5.24 -19.36 -14.37
N ASN A 174 5.93 -18.36 -14.92
CA ASN A 174 7.29 -18.52 -15.45
C ASN A 174 8.33 -18.53 -14.31
N GLU A 175 8.07 -17.80 -13.23
CA GLU A 175 8.95 -17.71 -12.07
C GLU A 175 8.68 -18.80 -11.02
N ASN A 176 7.42 -19.25 -10.90
CA ASN A 176 6.98 -20.23 -9.90
C ASN A 176 6.48 -21.51 -10.58
N LEU A 177 7.43 -22.32 -11.09
CA LEU A 177 7.10 -23.50 -11.89
C LEU A 177 6.36 -24.59 -11.10
N GLU A 178 6.57 -24.70 -9.80
CA GLU A 178 5.92 -25.71 -8.94
C GLU A 178 4.51 -25.27 -8.51
N GLU A 179 4.29 -23.97 -8.40
CA GLU A 179 3.04 -23.31 -8.02
C GLU A 179 2.24 -22.81 -9.22
N ALA A 180 2.68 -23.14 -10.44
CA ALA A 180 2.07 -22.65 -11.66
C ALA A 180 0.55 -22.89 -11.67
N LEU A 181 -0.19 -21.85 -12.03
CA LEU A 181 -1.65 -21.80 -12.07
C LEU A 181 -2.12 -21.74 -13.53
N PRO A 182 -2.50 -22.88 -14.14
CA PRO A 182 -2.96 -22.91 -15.52
C PRO A 182 -4.21 -22.03 -15.76
N GLY A 183 -5.01 -21.78 -14.72
CA GLY A 183 -6.19 -20.91 -14.79
C GLY A 183 -5.85 -19.45 -15.05
N LEU A 184 -4.66 -18.96 -14.65
CA LEU A 184 -4.24 -17.57 -14.92
C LEU A 184 -4.11 -17.29 -16.42
N ALA A 185 -3.69 -18.28 -17.21
CA ALA A 185 -3.62 -18.15 -18.66
C ALA A 185 -5.02 -18.10 -19.31
N LYS A 186 -6.06 -18.66 -18.65
CA LYS A 186 -7.45 -18.61 -19.11
C LYS A 186 -8.09 -17.26 -18.79
N GLU A 187 -7.78 -16.70 -17.63
CA GLU A 187 -8.31 -15.42 -17.15
C GLU A 187 -7.19 -14.38 -17.11
N LYS A 188 -7.00 -13.64 -18.22
CA LYS A 188 -6.00 -12.56 -18.33
C LYS A 188 -6.01 -11.68 -17.08
N GLN A 189 -4.88 -11.55 -16.39
CA GLN A 189 -4.73 -10.61 -15.29
C GLN A 189 -4.35 -9.23 -15.82
N TYR A 190 -4.89 -8.19 -15.18
CA TYR A 190 -4.60 -6.78 -15.48
C TYR A 190 -3.84 -6.16 -14.31
N ILE A 191 -3.15 -5.06 -14.61
CA ILE A 191 -2.76 -4.11 -13.57
C ILE A 191 -4.06 -3.57 -12.96
N SER A 192 -4.31 -3.91 -11.70
CA SER A 192 -5.54 -3.49 -11.02
C SER A 192 -5.53 -1.98 -10.82
N THR A 193 -6.69 -1.35 -10.85
CA THR A 193 -6.86 0.03 -10.38
C THR A 193 -7.15 0.06 -8.87
N LEU A 194 -7.06 1.23 -8.25
CA LEU A 194 -7.58 1.41 -6.88
C LEU A 194 -9.09 1.11 -6.81
N GLU A 195 -9.86 1.43 -7.86
CA GLU A 195 -11.27 1.08 -7.94
C GLU A 195 -11.47 -0.44 -7.96
N ASP A 196 -10.64 -1.17 -8.70
CA ASP A 196 -10.66 -2.64 -8.72
C ASP A 196 -10.43 -3.22 -7.32
N LEU A 197 -9.39 -2.76 -6.61
CA LEU A 197 -9.10 -3.20 -5.24
C LEU A 197 -10.29 -2.98 -4.31
N ILE A 198 -10.92 -1.79 -4.35
CA ILE A 198 -12.11 -1.48 -3.55
C ILE A 198 -13.23 -2.46 -3.89
N MET A 199 -13.51 -2.68 -5.18
CA MET A 199 -14.57 -3.57 -5.62
C MET A 199 -14.30 -5.04 -5.21
N TYR A 200 -13.06 -5.52 -5.34
CA TYR A 200 -12.68 -6.84 -4.86
C TYR A 200 -12.87 -6.97 -3.34
N SER A 201 -12.47 -5.97 -2.55
CA SER A 201 -12.70 -5.96 -1.09
C SER A 201 -14.19 -6.05 -0.73
N LYS A 202 -15.09 -5.57 -1.60
CA LYS A 202 -16.54 -5.56 -1.42
C LYS A 202 -17.28 -6.76 -2.03
N GLY A 203 -16.55 -7.81 -2.41
CA GLY A 203 -17.18 -9.04 -2.89
C GLY A 203 -17.49 -9.05 -4.39
N TYR A 204 -16.95 -8.10 -5.15
CA TYR A 204 -17.10 -8.06 -6.60
C TYR A 204 -15.91 -8.72 -7.30
N ARG A 205 -16.08 -8.95 -8.60
CA ARG A 205 -15.05 -9.34 -9.56
C ARG A 205 -15.27 -8.59 -10.89
N LEU A 206 -14.30 -8.67 -11.81
CA LEU A 206 -14.43 -8.02 -13.11
C LEU A 206 -15.50 -8.69 -13.97
N ILE A 207 -16.30 -7.90 -14.69
CA ILE A 207 -17.06 -8.42 -15.84
C ILE A 207 -16.09 -8.61 -17.01
N ARG A 208 -16.15 -9.78 -17.64
CA ARG A 208 -15.26 -10.15 -18.76
C ARG A 208 -16.09 -10.63 -19.96
N ASP A 209 -15.72 -10.21 -21.16
CA ASP A 209 -16.31 -10.74 -22.38
C ASP A 209 -15.68 -12.11 -22.72
N ARG A 210 -16.33 -13.17 -22.23
CA ARG A 210 -15.87 -14.56 -22.43
C ARG A 210 -15.94 -15.02 -23.90
N ASN A 211 -16.54 -14.25 -24.80
CA ASN A 211 -16.63 -14.58 -26.22
C ASN A 211 -15.47 -13.99 -27.05
N GLN A 212 -14.68 -13.09 -26.49
CA GLN A 212 -13.52 -12.50 -27.16
C GLN A 212 -12.21 -13.19 -26.74
N PRO A 213 -11.26 -13.40 -27.68
CA PRO A 213 -9.93 -13.88 -27.33
C PRO A 213 -9.29 -13.00 -26.25
N GLY A 214 -8.73 -13.62 -25.22
CA GLY A 214 -8.12 -12.92 -24.08
C GLY A 214 -9.10 -12.42 -23.01
N MET A 215 -10.41 -12.67 -23.16
CA MET A 215 -11.46 -12.31 -22.20
C MET A 215 -11.32 -10.89 -21.64
N PRO A 216 -11.38 -9.86 -22.52
CA PRO A 216 -11.20 -8.48 -22.13
C PRO A 216 -12.17 -8.09 -21.02
N ARG A 217 -11.69 -7.32 -20.03
CA ARG A 217 -12.58 -6.72 -19.03
C ARG A 217 -13.54 -5.75 -19.69
N GLN A 218 -14.74 -5.62 -19.16
CA GLN A 218 -15.69 -4.61 -19.58
C GLN A 218 -15.29 -3.24 -19.01
N TYR A 219 -15.19 -2.25 -19.89
CA TYR A 219 -15.07 -0.85 -19.51
C TYR A 219 -15.56 0.04 -20.65
N SER A 220 -15.83 1.31 -20.35
CA SER A 220 -16.02 2.35 -21.36
C SER A 220 -15.32 3.65 -20.96
N ILE A 221 -14.93 4.43 -21.95
CA ILE A 221 -14.41 5.79 -21.72
C ILE A 221 -15.60 6.73 -21.65
N VAL A 222 -15.84 7.34 -20.48
CA VAL A 222 -16.87 8.35 -20.30
C VAL A 222 -16.47 9.65 -20.99
N GLY A 223 -15.18 10.00 -20.90
CA GLY A 223 -14.59 11.17 -21.53
C GLY A 223 -13.63 11.91 -20.61
N LYS A 224 -13.13 13.05 -21.07
CA LYS A 224 -12.28 13.94 -20.28
C LYS A 224 -13.08 14.54 -19.13
N THR A 225 -12.47 14.67 -17.95
CA THR A 225 -13.10 15.35 -16.80
C THR A 225 -13.12 16.87 -16.95
N GLY A 226 -12.26 17.41 -17.82
CA GLY A 226 -11.98 18.84 -17.93
C GLY A 226 -10.80 19.29 -17.07
N GLU A 227 -10.25 18.39 -16.26
CA GLU A 227 -9.06 18.59 -15.46
C GLU A 227 -7.83 17.98 -16.13
N THR A 228 -6.65 18.41 -15.70
CA THR A 228 -5.37 17.93 -16.23
C THR A 228 -4.45 17.48 -15.12
N ILE A 229 -3.61 16.50 -15.43
CA ILE A 229 -2.58 15.97 -14.54
C ILE A 229 -1.20 16.28 -15.14
N THR A 230 -0.27 16.74 -14.31
CA THR A 230 1.13 16.97 -14.72
C THR A 230 2.02 15.95 -14.01
N SER A 231 2.51 14.98 -14.77
CA SER A 231 3.39 13.89 -14.31
C SER A 231 4.71 13.87 -15.10
N LEU A 232 5.47 12.78 -14.97
CA LEU A 232 6.70 12.56 -15.75
C LEU A 232 6.48 12.68 -17.27
N SER A 233 5.30 12.29 -17.76
CA SER A 233 4.98 12.33 -19.20
C SER A 233 4.51 13.69 -19.70
N GLY A 234 4.58 14.73 -18.86
CA GLY A 234 4.09 16.06 -19.17
C GLY A 234 2.67 16.28 -18.65
N THR A 235 1.94 17.21 -19.27
CA THR A 235 0.54 17.50 -18.90
C THR A 235 -0.42 16.73 -19.81
N ALA A 236 -1.34 15.99 -19.21
CA ALA A 236 -2.36 15.20 -19.90
C ALA A 236 -3.76 15.50 -19.33
N ASP A 237 -4.79 15.24 -20.13
CA ASP A 237 -6.18 15.27 -19.63
C ASP A 237 -6.41 14.10 -18.68
N ILE A 238 -7.15 14.35 -17.59
CA ILE A 238 -7.68 13.27 -16.77
C ILE A 238 -8.90 12.68 -17.50
N VAL A 239 -8.92 11.36 -17.64
CA VAL A 239 -9.99 10.64 -18.34
C VAL A 239 -10.76 9.79 -17.35
N LYS A 240 -12.09 9.93 -17.39
CA LYS A 240 -12.98 9.09 -16.61
C LYS A 240 -13.32 7.81 -17.37
N TYR A 241 -13.16 6.70 -16.67
CA TYR A 241 -13.56 5.37 -17.11
C TYR A 241 -14.82 4.94 -16.34
N ASP A 242 -15.62 4.09 -16.98
CA ASP A 242 -16.71 3.35 -16.33
C ASP A 242 -16.35 1.87 -16.41
N PHE A 243 -16.09 1.24 -15.26
CA PHE A 243 -15.59 -0.13 -15.16
C PHE A 243 -16.72 -1.11 -14.83
N GLY A 244 -16.74 -2.26 -15.51
CA GLY A 244 -17.74 -3.29 -15.29
C GLY A 244 -17.36 -4.26 -14.16
N TYR A 245 -18.23 -4.36 -13.15
CA TYR A 245 -18.10 -5.29 -12.03
C TYR A 245 -19.38 -6.10 -11.81
N GLU A 246 -19.23 -7.36 -11.41
CA GLU A 246 -20.32 -8.23 -11.00
C GLU A 246 -20.03 -8.84 -9.62
N ILE A 247 -21.08 -9.24 -8.91
CA ILE A 247 -20.92 -9.97 -7.65
C ILE A 247 -20.12 -11.24 -7.92
N ASP A 248 -19.09 -11.46 -7.11
CA ASP A 248 -18.30 -12.68 -7.20
C ASP A 248 -19.12 -13.86 -6.66
N PRO A 249 -19.44 -14.87 -7.48
CA PRO A 249 -20.21 -16.02 -7.03
C PRO A 249 -19.50 -16.82 -5.92
N VAL A 250 -18.16 -16.79 -5.85
CA VAL A 250 -17.41 -17.44 -4.76
C VAL A 250 -17.64 -16.72 -3.45
N TRP A 251 -17.59 -15.39 -3.47
CA TRP A 251 -17.90 -14.55 -2.31
C TRP A 251 -19.34 -14.73 -1.86
N GLU A 252 -20.29 -14.67 -2.81
CA GLU A 252 -21.73 -14.76 -2.53
C GLU A 252 -22.14 -16.11 -1.93
N ALA A 253 -21.48 -17.20 -2.33
CA ALA A 253 -21.67 -18.53 -1.77
C ALA A 253 -20.84 -18.79 -0.50
N GLY A 254 -19.87 -17.94 -0.20
CA GLY A 254 -18.88 -18.11 0.87
C GLY A 254 -19.22 -17.35 2.15
N ASN A 255 -18.18 -17.00 2.91
CA ASN A 255 -18.31 -16.29 4.19
C ASN A 255 -18.65 -14.80 4.02
N LYS A 256 -18.64 -14.29 2.78
CA LYS A 256 -18.87 -12.89 2.44
C LYS A 256 -17.93 -11.92 3.17
N ASN A 257 -16.64 -12.28 3.23
CA ASN A 257 -15.61 -11.45 3.85
C ASN A 257 -15.52 -10.07 3.17
N ILE A 258 -15.44 -9.01 3.98
CA ILE A 258 -15.27 -7.62 3.55
C ILE A 258 -14.03 -7.06 4.29
N PRO A 259 -12.81 -7.36 3.81
CA PRO A 259 -11.58 -6.80 4.36
C PRO A 259 -11.50 -5.28 4.16
N GLY A 260 -10.66 -4.62 4.96
CA GLY A 260 -10.23 -3.26 4.65
C GLY A 260 -9.22 -3.23 3.50
N ILE A 261 -8.83 -2.03 3.07
CA ILE A 261 -7.72 -1.84 2.13
C ILE A 261 -6.58 -1.09 2.80
N TYR A 262 -5.35 -1.39 2.40
CA TYR A 262 -4.13 -0.81 2.95
C TYR A 262 -3.28 -0.30 1.79
N ILE A 263 -3.22 1.02 1.59
CA ILE A 263 -2.71 1.59 0.34
C ILE A 263 -1.42 2.39 0.56
N GLU A 264 -0.36 2.06 -0.19
CA GLU A 264 0.93 2.71 -0.16
C GLU A 264 1.05 3.83 -1.19
N PHE A 265 1.43 5.02 -0.74
CA PHE A 265 1.95 6.07 -1.60
C PHE A 265 3.44 5.87 -1.84
N LYS A 266 3.82 5.65 -3.10
CA LYS A 266 5.23 5.59 -3.53
C LYS A 266 5.89 6.97 -3.50
N GLU A 267 7.16 7.00 -3.86
CA GLU A 267 7.93 8.23 -3.89
C GLU A 267 7.28 9.34 -4.75
N PRO A 268 7.20 10.59 -4.26
CA PRO A 268 6.54 11.70 -4.95
C PRO A 268 7.11 12.09 -6.31
N TRP A 269 8.27 11.57 -6.72
CA TRP A 269 8.82 11.81 -8.06
C TRP A 269 8.24 10.86 -9.12
N LEU A 270 7.71 9.70 -8.70
CA LEU A 270 6.99 8.78 -9.59
C LEU A 270 5.59 9.29 -9.93
N ASN A 271 5.01 10.05 -8.99
CA ASN A 271 3.61 10.47 -9.02
C ASN A 271 3.48 12.00 -9.19
N PRO A 272 2.39 12.48 -9.80
CA PRO A 272 2.17 13.90 -10.02
C PRO A 272 1.91 14.63 -8.69
N LYS A 273 2.15 15.95 -8.69
CA LYS A 273 1.71 16.79 -7.58
C LYS A 273 0.18 16.72 -7.47
N GLY A 274 -0.33 16.49 -6.26
CA GLY A 274 -1.78 16.33 -6.02
C GLY A 274 -2.27 14.88 -6.14
N PHE A 275 -1.38 13.90 -6.32
CA PHE A 275 -1.73 12.49 -6.35
C PHE A 275 -2.51 12.04 -5.09
N GLU A 276 -2.17 12.56 -3.92
CA GLU A 276 -2.89 12.30 -2.67
C GLU A 276 -4.36 12.75 -2.73
N GLN A 277 -4.65 13.85 -3.43
CA GLN A 277 -6.02 14.31 -3.68
C GLN A 277 -6.75 13.41 -4.67
N ILE A 278 -6.08 12.93 -5.72
CA ILE A 278 -6.67 11.97 -6.66
C ILE A 278 -7.09 10.70 -5.93
N VAL A 279 -6.23 10.17 -5.05
CA VAL A 279 -6.56 9.01 -4.22
C VAL A 279 -7.72 9.32 -3.27
N TYR A 280 -7.72 10.48 -2.61
CA TYR A 280 -8.84 10.92 -1.78
C TYR A 280 -10.16 10.89 -2.56
N ASP A 281 -10.16 11.40 -3.79
CA ASP A 281 -11.35 11.50 -4.64
C ASP A 281 -11.83 10.12 -5.10
N VAL A 282 -10.92 9.20 -5.44
CA VAL A 282 -11.28 7.81 -5.76
C VAL A 282 -11.93 7.13 -4.55
N LEU A 283 -11.36 7.28 -3.36
CA LEU A 283 -11.93 6.71 -2.13
C LEU A 283 -13.31 7.31 -1.80
N ALA A 284 -13.52 8.59 -2.05
CA ALA A 284 -14.80 9.26 -1.82
C ALA A 284 -15.88 8.78 -2.81
N ASN A 285 -15.51 8.63 -4.08
CA ASN A 285 -16.46 8.34 -5.15
C ASN A 285 -16.71 6.84 -5.38
N THR A 286 -15.89 5.96 -4.80
CA THR A 286 -16.03 4.50 -4.96
C THR A 286 -16.42 3.85 -3.63
N GLN A 287 -17.64 3.32 -3.55
CA GLN A 287 -18.16 2.57 -2.39
C GLN A 287 -18.07 3.32 -1.04
N ASP A 288 -18.02 4.66 -1.08
CA ASP A 288 -17.87 5.53 0.10
C ASP A 288 -16.74 5.08 1.05
N MET A 289 -15.57 4.78 0.49
CA MET A 289 -14.42 4.30 1.26
C MET A 289 -13.72 5.42 2.06
N ASN A 290 -13.98 6.69 1.73
CA ASN A 290 -13.40 7.82 2.45
C ASN A 290 -14.18 8.18 3.72
N ILE A 291 -13.65 7.75 4.88
CA ILE A 291 -14.27 7.97 6.19
C ILE A 291 -14.31 9.46 6.63
N ILE A 292 -13.58 10.35 5.95
CA ILE A 292 -13.67 11.80 6.21
C ILE A 292 -15.02 12.33 5.73
N GLU A 293 -15.52 11.82 4.61
CA GLU A 293 -16.80 12.22 4.03
C GLU A 293 -17.96 11.38 4.57
N LYS A 294 -17.73 10.08 4.74
CA LYS A 294 -18.74 9.13 5.21
C LYS A 294 -18.17 8.20 6.29
N PRO A 295 -18.14 8.66 7.55
CA PRO A 295 -17.76 7.81 8.67
C PRO A 295 -18.82 6.75 8.94
N GLU A 296 -18.37 5.62 9.48
CA GLU A 296 -19.21 4.52 9.97
C GLU A 296 -19.47 4.65 11.48
N PRO A 297 -20.50 3.97 12.02
CA PRO A 297 -20.70 3.89 13.47
C PRO A 297 -19.47 3.31 14.18
N GLU A 298 -19.05 3.93 15.28
CA GLU A 298 -17.83 3.57 16.02
C GLU A 298 -17.89 2.17 16.66
N ASP A 299 -19.08 1.66 16.90
CA ASP A 299 -19.32 0.33 17.47
C ASP A 299 -19.49 -0.76 16.40
N THR A 300 -19.30 -0.44 15.12
CA THR A 300 -19.38 -1.42 14.04
C THR A 300 -18.28 -2.48 14.23
N PRO A 301 -18.64 -3.77 14.38
CA PRO A 301 -17.67 -4.80 14.71
C PRO A 301 -16.77 -5.15 13.52
N PHE A 302 -15.49 -5.41 13.79
CA PHE A 302 -14.52 -5.89 12.79
C PHE A 302 -14.84 -7.28 12.25
N TYR A 303 -15.54 -8.11 13.03
CA TYR A 303 -15.93 -9.46 12.67
C TYR A 303 -17.40 -9.71 13.02
N ILE A 304 -18.13 -10.36 12.13
CA ILE A 304 -19.56 -10.70 12.27
C ILE A 304 -19.79 -12.20 12.03
N ASN A 305 -21.01 -12.68 12.29
CA ASN A 305 -21.45 -14.03 11.92
C ASN A 305 -20.47 -15.16 12.30
N ASN A 306 -19.89 -15.10 13.50
CA ASN A 306 -18.88 -16.04 13.98
C ASN A 306 -17.58 -16.09 13.14
N GLY A 307 -17.09 -14.93 12.68
CA GLY A 307 -15.73 -14.81 12.15
C GLY A 307 -15.60 -14.28 10.73
N THR A 308 -16.71 -13.95 10.06
CA THR A 308 -16.69 -13.22 8.79
C THR A 308 -16.01 -11.86 8.99
N ILE A 309 -15.03 -11.55 8.13
CA ILE A 309 -14.35 -10.26 8.12
C ILE A 309 -15.33 -9.15 7.73
N ASN A 310 -15.37 -8.07 8.50
CA ASN A 310 -16.26 -6.91 8.27
C ASN A 310 -15.51 -5.56 8.33
N VAL A 311 -14.18 -5.59 8.36
CA VAL A 311 -13.32 -4.40 8.52
C VAL A 311 -13.63 -3.31 7.50
N GLY A 312 -13.91 -3.66 6.24
CA GLY A 312 -14.24 -2.71 5.19
C GLY A 312 -15.57 -1.95 5.39
N ASN A 313 -16.37 -2.33 6.40
CA ASN A 313 -17.58 -1.60 6.81
C ASN A 313 -17.39 -0.84 8.13
N THR A 314 -16.17 -0.70 8.62
CA THR A 314 -15.84 0.07 9.83
C THR A 314 -15.09 1.34 9.47
N ASN A 315 -14.78 2.19 10.47
CA ASN A 315 -13.86 3.31 10.26
C ASN A 315 -12.41 2.87 9.97
N GLY A 316 -12.10 1.58 10.13
CA GLY A 316 -10.81 0.99 9.72
C GLY A 316 -10.75 0.58 8.25
N LYS A 317 -11.79 0.85 7.45
CA LYS A 317 -11.90 0.34 6.07
C LYS A 317 -10.75 0.74 5.12
N VAL A 318 -9.99 1.80 5.46
CA VAL A 318 -8.81 2.25 4.72
C VAL A 318 -7.67 2.53 5.69
N ILE A 319 -6.49 2.04 5.39
CA ILE A 319 -5.22 2.47 6.01
C ILE A 319 -4.31 2.99 4.91
N LEU A 320 -3.62 4.10 5.17
CA LEU A 320 -2.65 4.71 4.28
C LEU A 320 -1.22 4.33 4.72
N GLN A 321 -0.26 4.27 3.80
CA GLN A 321 1.16 4.18 4.16
C GLN A 321 2.10 4.86 3.18
N THR A 322 3.33 5.10 3.62
CA THR A 322 4.44 5.51 2.75
C THR A 322 5.79 5.35 3.48
N PHE A 323 6.87 5.16 2.72
CA PHE A 323 8.24 5.41 3.16
C PHE A 323 8.63 6.89 3.06
N SER A 324 7.98 7.62 2.14
CA SER A 324 8.45 8.93 1.73
C SER A 324 8.04 10.00 2.72
N LEU A 325 9.01 10.71 3.30
CA LEU A 325 8.74 11.84 4.18
C LEU A 325 7.93 12.93 3.48
N GLU A 326 8.21 13.18 2.20
CA GLU A 326 7.45 14.17 1.42
C GLU A 326 6.01 13.70 1.19
N SER A 327 5.79 12.42 0.85
CA SER A 327 4.42 11.90 0.75
C SER A 327 3.71 11.91 2.09
N LEU A 328 4.38 11.58 3.19
CA LEU A 328 3.83 11.63 4.54
C LEU A 328 3.30 13.04 4.88
N VAL A 329 4.04 14.10 4.51
CA VAL A 329 3.58 15.49 4.69
C VAL A 329 2.34 15.77 3.85
N ARG A 330 2.34 15.39 2.57
CA ARG A 330 1.21 15.64 1.65
C ARG A 330 -0.05 14.88 2.07
N VAL A 331 0.09 13.62 2.49
CA VAL A 331 -1.00 12.81 3.04
C VAL A 331 -1.55 13.46 4.31
N ALA A 332 -0.68 13.98 5.19
CA ALA A 332 -1.13 14.70 6.38
C ALA A 332 -1.91 15.99 6.04
N GLU A 333 -1.54 16.70 4.97
CA GLU A 333 -2.27 17.89 4.49
C GLU A 333 -3.67 17.52 3.97
N VAL A 334 -3.78 16.44 3.19
CA VAL A 334 -5.05 16.01 2.56
C VAL A 334 -5.96 15.28 3.56
N PHE A 335 -5.46 14.27 4.26
CA PHE A 335 -6.24 13.39 5.13
C PHE A 335 -6.28 13.84 6.60
N GLN A 336 -5.42 14.79 6.99
CA GLN A 336 -5.49 15.48 8.30
C GLN A 336 -5.40 14.56 9.52
N GLY A 337 -4.84 13.35 9.38
CA GLY A 337 -4.80 12.35 10.45
C GLY A 337 -6.16 11.75 10.81
N LYS A 338 -7.17 11.87 9.94
CA LYS A 338 -8.53 11.31 10.17
C LYS A 338 -8.69 9.90 9.63
N VAL A 339 -7.76 9.46 8.79
CA VAL A 339 -7.64 8.09 8.28
C VAL A 339 -6.40 7.46 8.92
N PRO A 340 -6.45 6.18 9.35
CA PRO A 340 -5.27 5.48 9.85
C PRO A 340 -4.11 5.56 8.84
N MET A 341 -2.90 5.80 9.34
CA MET A 341 -1.72 6.08 8.53
C MET A 341 -0.50 5.40 9.14
N CYS A 342 0.26 4.68 8.34
CA CYS A 342 1.48 4.02 8.74
C CYS A 342 2.69 4.68 8.09
N PHE A 343 3.70 4.99 8.89
CA PHE A 343 4.99 5.44 8.38
C PHE A 343 5.96 4.26 8.32
N LEU A 344 6.33 3.88 7.11
CA LEU A 344 7.18 2.72 6.86
C LEU A 344 8.65 3.07 7.09
N LEU A 345 9.40 2.16 7.71
CA LEU A 345 10.82 2.33 7.99
C LEU A 345 11.66 1.29 7.27
N TRP A 346 12.66 1.78 6.56
CA TRP A 346 13.71 1.00 5.95
C TRP A 346 15.08 1.44 6.46
N LYS A 347 16.06 0.53 6.47
CA LYS A 347 17.45 0.84 6.84
C LYS A 347 18.31 0.90 5.60
N GLY A 348 18.98 2.04 5.41
CA GLY A 348 19.79 2.29 4.24
C GLY A 348 20.37 3.70 4.23
N THR A 349 20.69 4.17 3.04
CA THR A 349 21.31 5.49 2.80
C THR A 349 20.46 6.39 1.92
N GLY A 350 19.24 5.95 1.55
CA GLY A 350 18.24 6.76 0.90
C GLY A 350 17.84 7.96 1.75
N ALA A 351 17.26 8.99 1.12
CA ALA A 351 16.92 10.24 1.81
C ALA A 351 15.90 10.06 2.96
N THR A 352 15.11 8.99 2.89
CA THR A 352 14.05 8.61 3.82
C THR A 352 14.39 7.36 4.61
N ASP A 353 15.59 6.80 4.43
CA ASP A 353 16.06 5.62 5.15
C ASP A 353 16.58 5.99 6.54
N LEU A 354 16.33 5.11 7.50
CA LEU A 354 16.92 5.18 8.81
C LEU A 354 18.41 4.86 8.73
N THR A 355 19.25 5.89 8.87
CA THR A 355 20.71 5.77 8.82
C THR A 355 21.30 5.27 10.15
N TYR A 356 20.74 5.72 11.28
CA TYR A 356 21.23 5.42 12.63
C TYR A 356 20.21 4.56 13.39
N ASP A 357 20.52 3.27 13.49
CA ASP A 357 19.73 2.26 14.19
C ASP A 357 20.11 2.18 15.67
N ASP A 358 19.86 3.30 16.35
CA ASP A 358 20.00 3.48 17.79
C ASP A 358 18.75 4.16 18.35
N PRO A 359 18.57 4.21 19.69
CA PRO A 359 17.37 4.78 20.29
C PRO A 359 17.03 6.22 19.83
N LEU A 360 18.03 7.06 19.58
CA LEU A 360 17.80 8.46 19.19
C LEU A 360 17.40 8.55 17.72
N GLY A 361 18.10 7.83 16.84
CA GLY A 361 17.77 7.75 15.43
C GLY A 361 16.36 7.22 15.22
N TYR A 362 16.00 6.11 15.88
CA TYR A 362 14.67 5.52 15.78
C TYR A 362 13.57 6.42 16.35
N ALA A 363 13.79 7.01 17.53
CA ALA A 363 12.85 7.97 18.12
C ALA A 363 12.63 9.20 17.21
N SER A 364 13.64 9.63 16.45
CA SER A 364 13.47 10.76 15.52
C SER A 364 12.46 10.46 14.41
N PHE A 365 12.42 9.23 13.89
CA PHE A 365 11.44 8.81 12.88
C PHE A 365 10.04 8.64 13.48
N ILE A 366 9.94 8.11 14.69
CA ILE A 366 8.68 8.09 15.45
C ILE A 366 8.13 9.51 15.59
N ASN A 367 8.95 10.47 16.01
CA ASN A 367 8.54 11.87 16.18
C ASN A 367 8.12 12.53 14.86
N LEU A 368 8.78 12.18 13.74
CA LEU A 368 8.33 12.60 12.41
C LEU A 368 6.94 12.02 12.07
N GLY A 369 6.73 10.74 12.37
CA GLY A 369 5.43 10.07 12.23
C GLY A 369 4.34 10.81 13.01
N VAL A 370 4.54 11.05 14.31
CA VAL A 370 3.56 11.77 15.15
C VAL A 370 3.32 13.20 14.64
N LYS A 371 4.39 13.93 14.29
CA LYS A 371 4.31 15.29 13.73
C LYS A 371 3.43 15.34 12.49
N TYR A 372 3.60 14.39 11.58
CA TYR A 372 2.88 14.30 10.31
C TYR A 372 1.75 13.24 10.35
N LYS A 373 1.14 13.06 11.51
CA LYS A 373 -0.15 12.39 11.68
C LYS A 373 -0.18 10.90 11.31
N ALA A 374 0.96 10.21 11.38
CA ALA A 374 0.99 8.76 11.38
C ALA A 374 0.48 8.20 12.72
N HIS A 375 -0.17 7.05 12.64
CA HIS A 375 -0.74 6.28 13.75
C HIS A 375 0.10 5.03 14.04
N PHE A 376 0.77 4.53 13.00
CA PHE A 376 1.53 3.29 13.02
C PHE A 376 2.95 3.53 12.52
N ILE A 377 3.87 2.71 12.99
CA ILE A 377 5.18 2.52 12.39
C ILE A 377 5.20 1.13 11.76
N GLY A 378 5.67 1.02 10.53
CA GLY A 378 5.81 -0.27 9.85
C GLY A 378 7.28 -0.54 9.57
N PRO A 379 8.00 -1.21 10.47
CA PRO A 379 9.43 -1.50 10.27
C PRO A 379 9.65 -2.78 9.45
N CYS A 380 10.77 -2.83 8.71
CA CYS A 380 11.20 -4.06 8.07
C CYS A 380 11.71 -5.10 9.09
N ILE A 381 11.41 -6.37 8.83
CA ILE A 381 11.88 -7.51 9.63
C ILE A 381 12.92 -8.33 8.88
N ALA A 382 13.96 -8.76 9.59
CA ALA A 382 15.01 -9.60 9.01
C ALA A 382 14.63 -11.09 8.95
N GLY A 383 15.29 -11.82 8.05
CA GLY A 383 15.26 -13.28 7.97
C GLY A 383 14.71 -13.80 6.65
N ALA A 384 15.19 -14.98 6.23
CA ALA A 384 14.80 -15.62 4.98
C ALA A 384 13.26 -15.72 4.83
N PRO A 385 12.74 -15.64 3.59
CA PRO A 385 13.47 -15.58 2.33
C PRO A 385 14.02 -14.18 1.99
N ASN A 386 13.57 -13.14 2.70
CA ASN A 386 13.97 -11.76 2.43
C ASN A 386 15.25 -11.41 3.20
N ASP A 387 16.28 -10.91 2.52
CA ASP A 387 17.52 -10.45 3.18
C ASP A 387 17.38 -9.00 3.68
N TYR A 388 16.24 -8.69 4.32
CA TYR A 388 15.93 -7.36 4.81
C TYR A 388 16.73 -7.03 6.07
N PRO A 389 17.00 -5.73 6.31
CA PRO A 389 17.51 -5.28 7.60
C PRO A 389 16.55 -5.59 8.76
N GLU A 390 17.08 -5.61 9.97
CA GLU A 390 16.30 -5.72 11.20
C GLU A 390 15.98 -4.33 11.75
N LEU A 391 14.70 -3.95 11.80
CA LEU A 391 14.20 -2.71 12.41
C LEU A 391 13.05 -2.93 13.41
N ASP A 392 12.83 -4.18 13.82
CA ASP A 392 11.74 -4.56 14.74
C ASP A 392 12.24 -5.39 15.94
N GLN A 393 13.34 -4.93 16.53
CA GLN A 393 13.82 -5.49 17.79
C GLN A 393 12.89 -5.09 18.95
N PRO A 394 12.91 -5.84 20.07
CA PRO A 394 12.03 -5.56 21.22
C PRO A 394 12.07 -4.13 21.76
N TRP A 395 13.22 -3.46 21.66
CA TRP A 395 13.39 -2.08 22.10
C TRP A 395 12.80 -1.05 21.12
N GLN A 396 12.68 -1.40 19.83
CA GLN A 396 12.08 -0.57 18.78
C GLN A 396 10.56 -0.58 18.93
N ASP A 397 9.97 -1.77 19.05
CA ASP A 397 8.55 -1.98 19.40
C ASP A 397 8.18 -1.19 20.68
N TYR A 398 9.01 -1.29 21.72
CA TYR A 398 8.82 -0.51 22.94
C TYR A 398 8.81 1.02 22.72
N LEU A 399 9.69 1.55 21.87
CA LEU A 399 9.69 2.99 21.55
C LEU A 399 8.41 3.39 20.78
N ILE A 400 7.93 2.55 19.87
CA ILE A 400 6.69 2.76 19.12
C ILE A 400 5.51 2.87 20.10
N HIS A 401 5.39 1.93 21.06
CA HIS A 401 4.31 1.98 22.05
C HIS A 401 4.46 3.10 23.08
N ARG A 402 5.68 3.53 23.41
CA ARG A 402 5.89 4.74 24.23
C ARG A 402 5.28 5.98 23.60
N ALA A 403 5.32 6.09 22.27
CA ALA A 403 4.65 7.15 21.51
C ALA A 403 3.12 6.96 21.38
N LYS A 404 2.55 5.90 21.98
CA LYS A 404 1.16 5.47 21.79
C LYS A 404 0.82 5.12 20.33
N MET A 405 1.82 4.85 19.50
CA MET A 405 1.62 4.31 18.15
C MET A 405 1.45 2.79 18.22
N LYS A 406 1.03 2.15 17.11
CA LYS A 406 1.04 0.69 16.94
C LYS A 406 2.10 0.26 15.93
N ASN A 407 2.56 -0.98 16.03
CA ASN A 407 3.65 -1.56 15.25
C ASN A 407 3.11 -2.52 14.17
N HIS A 408 3.33 -2.21 12.89
CA HIS A 408 2.84 -2.99 11.74
C HIS A 408 4.02 -3.51 10.88
N PRO A 409 4.85 -4.45 11.38
CA PRO A 409 6.05 -4.92 10.70
C PRO A 409 5.80 -5.69 9.39
N TYR A 410 6.79 -5.66 8.50
CA TYR A 410 6.76 -6.33 7.20
C TYR A 410 8.11 -6.97 6.81
N THR A 411 8.21 -8.09 6.10
CA THR A 411 7.14 -8.98 5.64
C THR A 411 7.37 -10.39 6.16
N PHE A 412 6.32 -10.98 6.76
CA PHE A 412 6.34 -12.30 7.36
C PHE A 412 6.04 -13.37 6.32
N ASP A 413 7.00 -14.25 6.06
CA ASP A 413 6.92 -15.30 5.06
C ASP A 413 7.19 -16.70 5.63
N THR A 414 7.65 -16.79 6.88
CA THR A 414 7.99 -18.06 7.52
C THR A 414 7.43 -18.18 8.93
N TYR A 415 7.19 -19.43 9.35
CA TYR A 415 6.87 -19.77 10.74
C TYR A 415 7.97 -19.33 11.72
N ASP A 416 9.22 -19.33 11.27
CA ASP A 416 10.38 -18.89 12.06
C ASP A 416 10.29 -17.37 12.34
N GLN A 417 10.00 -16.54 11.34
CA GLN A 417 9.74 -15.12 11.55
C GLN A 417 8.57 -14.94 12.53
N MET A 418 7.43 -15.61 12.30
CA MET A 418 6.28 -15.54 13.22
C MET A 418 6.71 -15.89 14.66
N ALA A 419 7.35 -17.04 14.86
CA ALA A 419 7.78 -17.51 16.17
C ALA A 419 8.82 -16.59 16.85
N LYS A 420 9.65 -15.89 16.08
CA LYS A 420 10.57 -14.87 16.61
C LYS A 420 9.82 -13.66 17.16
N TYR A 421 8.97 -13.00 16.36
CA TYR A 421 8.32 -11.74 16.76
C TYR A 421 7.13 -11.95 17.72
N PHE A 422 6.52 -13.14 17.73
CA PHE A 422 5.58 -13.55 18.78
C PHE A 422 6.27 -14.07 20.07
N GLY A 423 7.60 -14.00 20.15
CA GLY A 423 8.36 -14.24 21.39
C GLY A 423 8.55 -15.71 21.78
N GLN A 424 8.37 -16.65 20.85
CA GLN A 424 8.59 -18.08 21.11
C GLN A 424 10.08 -18.45 21.11
N TYR A 425 10.91 -17.75 20.33
CA TYR A 425 12.37 -17.92 20.34
C TYR A 425 13.11 -16.63 19.94
N ASN A 426 14.44 -16.63 20.10
CA ASN A 426 15.36 -15.51 19.83
C ASN A 426 15.17 -14.28 20.74
N PHE A 427 14.06 -13.57 20.60
CA PHE A 427 13.74 -12.40 21.45
C PHE A 427 13.10 -12.81 22.79
N GLY A 428 12.54 -14.01 22.87
CA GLY A 428 12.23 -14.67 24.15
C GLY A 428 11.12 -14.04 24.98
N VAL A 429 11.07 -14.46 26.25
CA VAL A 429 9.99 -14.21 27.22
C VAL A 429 10.13 -12.83 27.85
N ALA A 430 8.99 -12.18 28.10
CA ALA A 430 8.81 -10.95 28.89
C ALA A 430 9.90 -10.75 29.95
N ASP A 431 10.71 -9.68 29.80
CA ASP A 431 11.79 -9.34 30.75
C ASP A 431 11.41 -8.20 31.71
N GLY A 432 10.12 -7.86 31.76
CA GLY A 432 9.53 -6.78 32.54
C GLY A 432 9.50 -5.44 31.81
N MET A 433 10.37 -5.24 30.82
CA MET A 433 10.41 -4.04 29.99
C MET A 433 9.88 -4.32 28.58
N PHE A 434 10.43 -5.32 27.91
CA PHE A 434 10.02 -5.72 26.57
C PHE A 434 9.20 -7.00 26.65
N ASN A 435 8.01 -6.99 26.03
CA ASN A 435 7.04 -8.07 26.14
C ASN A 435 6.50 -8.41 24.75
N PRO A 436 6.60 -9.67 24.30
CA PRO A 436 5.99 -10.10 23.06
C PRO A 436 4.45 -10.14 23.18
N PRO A 437 3.72 -10.09 22.05
CA PRO A 437 4.25 -10.03 20.68
C PRO A 437 4.75 -8.63 20.32
N TYR A 438 5.83 -8.57 19.54
CA TYR A 438 6.46 -7.32 19.10
C TYR A 438 5.79 -6.78 17.83
N LEU A 439 4.46 -6.77 17.81
CA LEU A 439 3.63 -6.30 16.70
C LEU A 439 2.17 -6.12 17.13
N ASP A 440 1.46 -5.25 16.43
CA ASP A 440 0.02 -5.01 16.55
C ASP A 440 -0.76 -5.38 15.28
N ALA A 441 -0.06 -5.57 14.16
CA ALA A 441 -0.55 -6.14 12.90
C ALA A 441 0.66 -6.67 12.11
N LEU A 442 0.46 -7.44 11.04
CA LEU A 442 1.58 -7.88 10.22
C LEU A 442 1.26 -7.94 8.73
N PHE A 443 2.23 -7.56 7.91
CA PHE A 443 2.21 -7.81 6.47
C PHE A 443 2.79 -9.19 6.17
N THR A 444 2.12 -9.94 5.29
CA THR A 444 2.55 -11.30 4.94
C THR A 444 2.24 -11.61 3.47
N ASN A 445 3.18 -12.29 2.80
CA ASN A 445 2.90 -12.88 1.49
C ASN A 445 2.11 -14.21 1.61
N HIS A 446 2.05 -14.76 2.82
CA HIS A 446 1.42 -16.04 3.17
C HIS A 446 0.31 -15.84 4.20
N SER A 447 -0.80 -15.22 3.78
CA SER A 447 -1.95 -14.98 4.67
C SER A 447 -2.49 -16.27 5.29
N ASP A 448 -2.48 -17.38 4.56
CA ASP A 448 -2.86 -18.70 5.07
C ASP A 448 -1.96 -19.16 6.21
N MET A 449 -0.63 -19.09 6.03
CA MET A 449 0.36 -19.47 7.05
C MET A 449 0.20 -18.61 8.31
N SER A 450 0.13 -17.29 8.13
CA SER A 450 0.04 -16.34 9.22
C SER A 450 -1.26 -16.51 10.02
N ILE A 451 -2.41 -16.65 9.34
CA ILE A 451 -3.69 -16.94 9.98
C ILE A 451 -3.64 -18.28 10.73
N ASN A 452 -3.09 -19.35 10.12
CA ASN A 452 -2.96 -20.65 10.77
C ASN A 452 -2.10 -20.56 12.03
N TYR A 453 -0.95 -19.88 11.95
CA TYR A 453 -0.08 -19.66 13.09
C TYR A 453 -0.82 -18.95 14.23
N MET A 454 -1.53 -17.88 13.91
CA MET A 454 -2.26 -17.13 14.91
C MET A 454 -3.41 -17.92 15.54
N ILE A 455 -4.13 -18.74 14.77
CA ILE A 455 -5.16 -19.64 15.32
C ILE A 455 -4.52 -20.67 16.25
N THR A 456 -3.49 -21.36 15.79
CA THR A 456 -2.84 -22.47 16.53
C THR A 456 -2.19 -22.02 17.83
N HIS A 457 -1.75 -20.77 17.90
CA HIS A 457 -1.12 -20.18 19.10
C HIS A 457 -2.03 -19.23 19.89
N GLY A 458 -3.30 -19.10 19.51
CA GLY A 458 -4.29 -18.30 20.26
C GLY A 458 -4.20 -16.79 20.09
N TRP A 459 -3.49 -16.30 19.07
CA TRP A 459 -3.36 -14.88 18.74
C TRP A 459 -4.51 -14.34 17.90
N ARG A 460 -5.16 -15.19 17.08
CA ARG A 460 -6.38 -14.81 16.36
C ARG A 460 -7.55 -14.95 17.32
N LYS A 461 -7.90 -13.89 18.06
CA LYS A 461 -8.93 -13.95 19.11
C LYS A 461 -10.35 -13.90 18.52
N SER A 462 -11.29 -14.60 19.17
CA SER A 462 -12.72 -14.42 18.92
C SER A 462 -13.11 -12.95 19.09
N PRO A 463 -13.96 -12.35 18.24
CA PRO A 463 -14.87 -13.00 17.28
C PRO A 463 -14.28 -13.34 15.90
N ALA A 464 -12.98 -13.14 15.63
CA ALA A 464 -12.38 -13.54 14.36
C ALA A 464 -12.48 -15.07 14.14
N SER A 465 -12.51 -15.50 12.87
CA SER A 465 -12.58 -16.92 12.53
C SER A 465 -11.46 -17.72 13.21
N GLN A 466 -11.85 -18.81 13.86
CA GLN A 466 -10.95 -19.77 14.52
C GLN A 466 -10.62 -20.97 13.61
N THR A 467 -11.04 -20.92 12.35
CA THR A 467 -10.79 -21.95 11.35
C THR A 467 -10.21 -21.32 10.09
N LEU A 468 -9.31 -22.05 9.43
CA LEU A 468 -8.71 -21.65 8.17
C LEU A 468 -9.24 -22.53 7.03
N VAL A 469 -9.55 -21.90 5.89
CA VAL A 469 -9.88 -22.62 4.65
C VAL A 469 -8.58 -23.06 3.98
N ASP A 470 -8.56 -24.25 3.36
CA ASP A 470 -7.40 -24.70 2.60
C ASP A 470 -7.07 -23.76 1.43
N ALA A 471 -5.82 -23.31 1.35
CA ALA A 471 -5.35 -22.34 0.36
C ALA A 471 -5.55 -22.81 -1.09
N ARG A 472 -5.32 -24.10 -1.36
CA ARG A 472 -5.51 -24.68 -2.71
C ARG A 472 -6.98 -24.87 -3.06
N GLU A 473 -7.82 -25.14 -2.07
CA GLU A 473 -9.28 -25.16 -2.26
C GLU A 473 -9.82 -23.77 -2.61
N VAL A 474 -9.28 -22.70 -2.02
CA VAL A 474 -9.60 -21.32 -2.43
C VAL A 474 -9.25 -21.10 -3.90
N LEU A 475 -8.04 -21.49 -4.33
CA LEU A 475 -7.62 -21.39 -5.73
C LEU A 475 -8.53 -22.19 -6.69
N ARG A 476 -8.96 -23.40 -6.30
CA ARG A 476 -9.90 -24.23 -7.08
C ARG A 476 -11.26 -23.56 -7.21
N LYS A 477 -11.82 -23.04 -6.11
CA LYS A 477 -13.11 -22.31 -6.13
C LYS A 477 -13.06 -21.07 -7.01
N LEU A 478 -11.94 -20.34 -6.97
CA LEU A 478 -11.72 -19.16 -7.81
C LEU A 478 -11.46 -19.50 -9.28
N GLY A 479 -11.17 -20.76 -9.60
CA GLY A 479 -10.95 -21.24 -10.97
C GLY A 479 -9.49 -21.15 -11.46
N TYR A 480 -8.54 -20.91 -10.55
CA TYR A 480 -7.12 -20.77 -10.89
C TYR A 480 -6.36 -22.11 -10.88
N LEU A 481 -6.88 -23.09 -10.13
CA LEU A 481 -6.36 -24.45 -10.06
C LEU A 481 -7.42 -25.46 -10.53
N ASP A 482 -7.01 -26.51 -11.24
CA ASP A 482 -7.93 -27.56 -11.71
C ASP A 482 -8.36 -28.50 -10.56
N ASN A 483 -9.54 -29.11 -10.67
CA ASN A 483 -10.16 -29.98 -9.64
C ASN A 483 -9.58 -31.41 -9.54
N ASN A 484 -8.30 -31.60 -9.85
CA ASN A 484 -7.69 -32.95 -9.96
C ASN A 484 -7.72 -33.75 -8.67
#